data_AF-X8DMN4-F1
#
_entry.id   AF-X8DMN4-F1
#
_cell.length_a   1.000
_cell.length_b   1.000
_cell.length_c   1.000
_cell.angle_alpha   90.00
_cell.angle_beta   90.00
_cell.angle_gamma   90.00
#
_symmetry.space_group_name_H-M   'P 1'
#
loop_
_entity.id
_entity.type
_entity.pdbx_description
1 polymer ?
#
loop_
_entity_poly.entity_id
_entity_poly.type
_entity_poly.pdbx_seq_one_letter_code
_entity_poly.pdbx_strand_id
1 'polypeptide(L)'
;MIGFFAAIQAGNIAVPLFAPELPGHAERLDAVLADATPSVILTTDGAAESVNTFLRKLPRARRPRVIAIDAVPDAMGATFVPAALDTDDLAYLQYTSGSTRTPAGVQITHRAACTNVLQMILAGGLDMDIRSVSWLPLYHDMGLIMILFPPLCGGHITLMSPLAFVRRPRRWIKQLATESAYGGCSPPHPTSRSNWPPSADCHRPARPGICPMSRACSTDPNRSPSPPSRNSPTHSPPTDFPVGHQTLLRHGRSHPVGGHHRHRGPSQRDLPGP
;
A
#
# COMPACT_ATOMS: atom_id res chain seq x y z
N MET A 1 -3.28 -5.27 1.84
CA MET A 1 -2.88 -4.25 2.84
C MET A 1 -2.40 -4.89 4.13
N ILE A 2 -3.23 -5.69 4.82
CA ILE A 2 -2.84 -6.34 6.10
C ILE A 2 -1.53 -7.13 5.97
N GLY A 3 -1.40 -8.00 4.97
CA GLY A 3 -0.18 -8.77 4.75
C GLY A 3 1.08 -7.90 4.56
N PHE A 4 0.96 -6.74 3.91
CA PHE A 4 2.07 -5.82 3.70
C PHE A 4 2.56 -5.20 5.02
N PHE A 5 1.64 -4.68 5.84
CA PHE A 5 2.02 -4.10 7.13
C PHE A 5 2.44 -5.16 8.14
N ALA A 6 1.83 -6.35 8.11
CA ALA A 6 2.24 -7.47 8.96
C ALA A 6 3.68 -7.91 8.68
N ALA A 7 4.10 -7.92 7.41
CA ALA A 7 5.47 -8.17 7.01
C ALA A 7 6.46 -7.22 7.68
N ILE A 8 6.18 -5.92 7.56
CA ILE A 8 7.00 -4.83 8.10
C ILE A 8 7.06 -4.91 9.63
N GLN A 9 5.90 -5.04 10.29
CA GLN A 9 5.83 -5.10 11.75
C GLN A 9 6.57 -6.32 12.33
N ALA A 10 6.66 -7.40 11.54
CA ALA A 10 7.43 -8.60 11.88
C ALA A 10 8.94 -8.49 11.56
N GLY A 11 9.45 -7.35 11.10
CA GLY A 11 10.87 -7.17 10.76
C GLY A 11 11.29 -7.84 9.46
N ASN A 12 10.34 -8.14 8.58
CA ASN A 12 10.62 -8.75 7.28
C ASN A 12 10.51 -7.74 6.15
N ILE A 13 11.24 -8.01 5.07
CA ILE A 13 11.15 -7.23 3.84
C ILE A 13 9.92 -7.70 3.07
N ALA A 14 8.96 -6.80 2.86
CA ALA A 14 7.75 -7.10 2.11
C ALA A 14 8.01 -7.13 0.60
N VAL A 15 7.36 -8.05 -0.13
CA VAL A 15 7.35 -8.04 -1.60
C VAL A 15 5.89 -8.08 -2.08
N PRO A 16 5.29 -6.93 -2.41
CA PRO A 16 3.91 -6.85 -2.88
C PRO A 16 3.77 -7.50 -4.26
N LEU A 17 2.91 -8.52 -4.36
CA LEU A 17 2.64 -9.26 -5.59
C LEU A 17 1.15 -9.53 -5.77
N PHE A 18 0.81 -10.08 -6.93
CA PHE A 18 -0.55 -10.45 -7.31
C PHE A 18 -0.78 -11.97 -7.19
N ALA A 19 -2.04 -12.38 -7.07
CA ALA A 19 -2.40 -13.79 -7.06
C ALA A 19 -2.18 -14.45 -8.45
N PRO A 20 -1.75 -15.73 -8.51
CA PRO A 20 -1.46 -16.47 -9.75
C PRO A 20 -2.63 -16.57 -10.73
N GLU A 21 -3.86 -16.28 -10.30
CA GLU A 21 -5.08 -16.38 -11.10
C GLU A 21 -5.14 -15.34 -12.22
N LEU A 22 -4.30 -14.30 -12.16
CA LEU A 22 -4.22 -13.28 -13.21
C LEU A 22 -3.48 -13.84 -14.45
N PRO A 23 -4.18 -13.96 -15.61
CA PRO A 23 -3.59 -14.52 -16.83
C PRO A 23 -2.36 -13.72 -17.29
N GLY A 24 -1.34 -14.42 -17.82
CA GLY A 24 -0.16 -13.79 -18.42
C GLY A 24 0.94 -13.35 -17.45
N HIS A 25 0.82 -13.66 -16.16
CA HIS A 25 1.78 -13.21 -15.15
C HIS A 25 2.55 -14.33 -14.43
N ALA A 26 2.37 -15.59 -14.82
CA ALA A 26 3.03 -16.74 -14.20
C ALA A 26 4.56 -16.71 -14.34
N GLU A 27 5.08 -16.37 -15.52
CA GLU A 27 6.54 -16.27 -15.76
C GLU A 27 7.18 -15.17 -14.91
N ARG A 28 6.50 -14.01 -14.81
CA ARG A 28 6.93 -12.92 -13.94
C ARG A 28 6.98 -13.35 -12.48
N LEU A 29 5.98 -14.11 -12.02
CA LEU A 29 5.91 -14.58 -10.64
C LEU A 29 7.03 -15.57 -10.31
N ASP A 30 7.35 -16.53 -11.19
CA ASP A 30 8.48 -17.45 -10.98
C ASP A 30 9.82 -16.70 -10.96
N ALA A 31 10.04 -15.75 -11.89
CA ALA A 31 11.25 -14.94 -11.92
C ALA A 31 11.43 -14.14 -10.62
N VAL A 32 10.37 -13.51 -10.11
CA VAL A 32 10.42 -12.78 -8.84
C VAL A 32 10.68 -13.73 -7.65
N LEU A 33 10.06 -14.91 -7.61
CA LEU A 33 10.30 -15.87 -6.54
C LEU A 33 11.72 -16.45 -6.58
N ALA A 34 12.30 -16.60 -7.77
CA ALA A 34 13.68 -17.02 -7.96
C ALA A 34 14.67 -15.97 -7.41
N ASP A 35 14.39 -14.68 -7.65
CA ASP A 35 15.25 -13.57 -7.23
C ASP A 35 15.08 -13.22 -5.74
N ALA A 36 13.83 -13.02 -5.30
CA ALA A 36 13.53 -12.60 -3.93
C ALA A 36 13.80 -13.69 -2.88
N THR A 37 13.76 -14.96 -3.27
CA THR A 37 13.91 -16.13 -2.39
C THR A 37 13.13 -16.02 -1.06
N PRO A 38 11.81 -15.81 -1.12
CA PRO A 38 11.04 -15.57 0.09
C PRO A 38 10.97 -16.81 0.98
N SER A 39 10.88 -16.58 2.28
CA SER A 39 10.68 -17.62 3.30
C SER A 39 9.19 -17.95 3.50
N VAL A 40 8.32 -16.95 3.32
CA VAL A 40 6.87 -17.05 3.54
C VAL A 40 6.11 -16.29 2.46
N ILE A 41 4.95 -16.80 2.08
CA ILE A 41 3.93 -16.13 1.27
C ILE A 41 2.70 -15.89 2.14
N LEU A 42 2.29 -14.64 2.23
CA LEU A 42 1.02 -14.23 2.81
C LEU A 42 -0.02 -14.13 1.70
N THR A 43 -1.17 -14.78 1.89
CA THR A 43 -2.31 -14.81 0.97
C THR A 43 -3.63 -14.76 1.77
N THR A 44 -4.77 -14.82 1.09
CA THR A 44 -6.07 -15.09 1.71
C THR A 44 -6.49 -16.54 1.51
N ASP A 45 -7.44 -17.02 2.31
CA ASP A 45 -7.99 -18.38 2.25
C ASP A 45 -8.57 -18.67 0.85
N GLY A 46 -9.37 -17.75 0.32
CA GLY A 46 -9.95 -17.86 -1.03
C GLY A 46 -8.92 -17.94 -2.18
N ALA A 47 -7.68 -17.50 -1.97
CA ALA A 47 -6.61 -17.60 -2.98
C ALA A 47 -5.60 -18.72 -2.66
N ALA A 48 -5.67 -19.33 -1.47
CA ALA A 48 -4.66 -20.26 -0.97
C ALA A 48 -4.49 -21.50 -1.86
N GLU A 49 -5.58 -22.04 -2.41
CA GLU A 49 -5.51 -23.19 -3.32
C GLU A 49 -4.76 -22.86 -4.62
N SER A 50 -5.04 -21.70 -5.21
CA SER A 50 -4.35 -21.23 -6.42
C SER A 50 -2.86 -21.00 -6.17
N VAL A 51 -2.52 -20.38 -5.03
CA VAL A 51 -1.12 -20.21 -4.60
C VAL A 51 -0.43 -21.57 -4.50
N ASN A 52 -1.02 -22.50 -3.78
CA ASN A 52 -0.43 -23.83 -3.58
C ASN A 52 -0.30 -24.59 -4.90
N THR A 53 -1.28 -24.47 -5.80
CA THR A 53 -1.22 -25.07 -7.15
C THR A 53 -0.07 -24.50 -7.96
N PHE A 54 0.15 -23.20 -7.91
CA PHE A 54 1.29 -22.56 -8.55
C PHE A 54 2.63 -23.04 -7.94
N LEU A 55 2.76 -23.02 -6.61
CA LEU A 55 3.98 -23.44 -5.92
C LEU A 55 4.33 -24.92 -6.13
N ARG A 56 3.33 -25.79 -6.37
CA ARG A 56 3.55 -27.20 -6.72
C ARG A 56 4.32 -27.38 -8.02
N LYS A 57 4.37 -26.38 -8.90
CA LYS A 57 5.17 -26.39 -10.14
C LYS A 57 6.65 -26.09 -9.88
N LEU A 58 6.98 -25.47 -8.75
CA LEU A 58 8.35 -25.13 -8.38
C LEU A 58 9.07 -26.32 -7.73
N PRO A 59 10.42 -26.39 -7.80
CA PRO A 59 11.20 -27.38 -7.05
C PRO A 59 10.93 -27.30 -5.54
N ARG A 60 10.89 -28.43 -4.83
CA ARG A 60 10.54 -28.48 -3.39
C ARG A 60 11.40 -27.55 -2.52
N ALA A 61 12.69 -27.44 -2.82
CA ALA A 61 13.63 -26.57 -2.11
C ALA A 61 13.32 -25.07 -2.24
N ARG A 62 12.51 -24.67 -3.23
CA ARG A 62 12.11 -23.28 -3.50
C ARG A 62 10.66 -23.00 -3.10
N ARG A 63 10.00 -23.88 -2.35
CA ARG A 63 8.60 -23.71 -1.93
C ARG A 63 8.54 -23.03 -0.56
N PRO A 64 8.24 -21.72 -0.47
CA PRO A 64 8.03 -21.04 0.80
C PRO A 64 6.80 -21.57 1.54
N ARG A 65 6.75 -21.29 2.86
CA ARG A 65 5.55 -21.53 3.66
C ARG A 65 4.44 -20.58 3.23
N VAL A 66 3.22 -21.09 3.06
CA VAL A 66 2.04 -20.26 2.76
C VAL A 66 1.23 -20.03 4.04
N ILE A 67 0.78 -18.79 4.26
CA ILE A 67 -0.10 -18.42 5.38
C ILE A 67 -1.28 -17.64 4.81
N ALA A 68 -2.49 -18.14 5.06
CA ALA A 68 -3.74 -17.40 4.83
C ALA A 68 -3.98 -16.45 6.00
N ILE A 69 -3.91 -15.14 5.76
CA ILE A 69 -3.92 -14.11 6.82
C ILE A 69 -5.29 -13.96 7.48
N ASP A 70 -6.37 -14.21 6.73
CA ASP A 70 -7.77 -14.21 7.15
C ASP A 70 -8.16 -15.47 7.93
N ALA A 71 -7.32 -16.50 7.93
CA ALA A 71 -7.47 -17.69 8.77
C ALA A 71 -6.72 -17.57 10.11
N VAL A 72 -5.95 -16.51 10.33
CA VAL A 72 -5.22 -16.28 11.59
C VAL A 72 -6.19 -15.68 12.62
N PRO A 73 -6.37 -16.32 13.80
CA PRO A 73 -7.27 -15.78 14.83
C PRO A 73 -6.76 -14.46 15.42
N ASP A 74 -7.65 -13.48 15.60
CA ASP A 74 -7.32 -12.18 16.20
C ASP A 74 -6.66 -12.29 17.58
N ALA A 75 -7.02 -13.31 18.37
CA ALA A 75 -6.45 -13.58 19.68
C ALA A 75 -4.91 -13.76 19.65
N MET A 76 -4.34 -14.19 18.52
CA MET A 76 -2.90 -14.29 18.35
C MET A 76 -2.21 -12.92 18.46
N GLY A 77 -2.90 -11.85 18.05
CA GLY A 77 -2.39 -10.48 18.12
C GLY A 77 -2.07 -10.02 19.55
N ALA A 78 -2.72 -10.59 20.56
CA ALA A 78 -2.46 -10.26 21.97
C ALA A 78 -1.04 -10.65 22.43
N THR A 79 -0.42 -11.61 21.74
CA THR A 79 0.96 -12.08 22.03
C THR A 79 2.00 -11.47 21.10
N PHE A 80 1.59 -10.63 20.17
CA PHE A 80 2.49 -10.04 19.19
C PHE A 80 3.41 -9.00 19.84
N VAL A 81 4.70 -9.12 19.56
CA VAL A 81 5.71 -8.14 19.95
C VAL A 81 6.30 -7.56 18.66
N PRO A 82 6.19 -6.24 18.42
CA PRO A 82 6.78 -5.60 17.25
C PRO A 82 8.28 -5.84 17.18
N ALA A 83 8.80 -6.10 15.97
CA ALA A 83 10.24 -6.15 15.76
C ALA A 83 10.85 -4.75 15.96
N ALA A 84 12.09 -4.70 16.46
CA ALA A 84 12.88 -3.48 16.40
C ALA A 84 13.28 -3.22 14.95
N LEU A 85 12.93 -2.04 14.43
CA LEU A 85 13.18 -1.63 13.04
C LEU A 85 14.06 -0.37 13.04
N ASP A 86 15.06 -0.31 12.17
CA ASP A 86 15.76 0.92 11.85
C ASP A 86 15.10 1.62 10.64
N THR A 87 15.13 2.95 10.64
CA THR A 87 14.74 3.76 9.50
C THR A 87 15.50 3.44 8.20
N ASP A 88 16.76 3.00 8.28
CA ASP A 88 17.56 2.64 7.12
C ASP A 88 17.44 1.15 6.71
N ASP A 89 16.66 0.36 7.46
CA ASP A 89 16.33 -1.01 7.05
C ASP A 89 15.44 -1.02 5.80
N LEU A 90 15.55 -2.11 5.04
CA LEU A 90 14.69 -2.35 3.89
C LEU A 90 13.25 -2.66 4.34
N ALA A 91 12.32 -1.83 3.89
CA ALA A 91 10.89 -2.02 4.14
C ALA A 91 10.28 -2.99 3.13
N TYR A 92 10.55 -2.78 1.84
CA TYR A 92 9.99 -3.60 0.77
C TYR A 92 10.84 -3.62 -0.50
N LEU A 93 10.60 -4.63 -1.33
CA LEU A 93 11.10 -4.71 -2.70
C LEU A 93 9.97 -4.39 -3.68
N GLN A 94 10.19 -3.39 -4.54
CA GLN A 94 9.27 -3.04 -5.60
C GLN A 94 9.78 -3.59 -6.94
N TYR A 95 9.17 -4.68 -7.41
CA TYR A 95 9.53 -5.26 -8.69
C TYR A 95 8.90 -4.48 -9.85
N THR A 96 9.74 -3.99 -10.75
CA THR A 96 9.31 -3.32 -11.98
C THR A 96 9.49 -4.25 -13.18
N SER A 97 8.75 -3.99 -14.26
CA SER A 97 8.82 -4.85 -15.46
C SER A 97 10.20 -4.85 -16.12
N GLY A 98 11.05 -3.84 -15.87
CA GLY A 98 12.36 -3.70 -16.50
C GLY A 98 12.26 -3.63 -18.04
N SER A 99 13.27 -3.07 -18.70
CA SER A 99 13.45 -3.25 -20.15
C SER A 99 14.11 -4.61 -20.47
N THR A 100 14.66 -5.27 -19.45
CA THR A 100 15.26 -6.60 -19.49
C THR A 100 14.21 -7.68 -19.19
N ARG A 101 14.36 -8.89 -19.75
CA ARG A 101 13.43 -10.02 -19.48
C ARG A 101 13.35 -10.43 -18.00
N THR A 102 14.29 -9.99 -17.17
CA THR A 102 14.34 -10.31 -15.74
C THR A 102 13.82 -9.12 -14.92
N PRO A 103 12.76 -9.29 -14.11
CA PRO A 103 12.25 -8.25 -13.23
C PRO A 103 13.32 -7.77 -12.25
N ALA A 104 13.47 -6.46 -12.09
CA ALA A 104 14.39 -5.87 -11.12
C ALA A 104 13.64 -5.46 -9.85
N GLY A 105 14.08 -5.98 -8.70
CA GLY A 105 13.56 -5.63 -7.38
C GLY A 105 14.23 -4.37 -6.84
N VAL A 106 13.54 -3.24 -6.91
CA VAL A 106 14.04 -1.98 -6.33
C VAL A 106 13.94 -2.08 -4.82
N GLN A 107 15.06 -1.88 -4.14
CA GLN A 107 15.16 -1.90 -2.68
C GLN A 107 14.69 -0.56 -2.10
N ILE A 108 13.63 -0.58 -1.29
CA ILE A 108 13.06 0.62 -0.67
C ILE A 108 13.20 0.54 0.84
N THR A 109 13.89 1.50 1.44
CA THR A 109 14.02 1.62 2.91
C THR A 109 12.79 2.27 3.55
N HIS A 110 12.63 2.11 4.86
CA HIS A 110 11.60 2.83 5.61
C HIS A 110 11.72 4.35 5.43
N ARG A 111 12.96 4.87 5.52
CA ARG A 111 13.27 6.29 5.30
C ARG A 111 12.86 6.75 3.91
N ALA A 112 13.21 6.00 2.86
CA ALA A 112 12.89 6.36 1.48
C ALA A 112 11.37 6.43 1.25
N ALA A 113 10.63 5.41 1.73
CA ALA A 113 9.18 5.37 1.63
C ALA A 113 8.51 6.55 2.35
N CYS A 114 8.88 6.79 3.61
CA CYS A 114 8.32 7.90 4.38
C CYS A 114 8.68 9.27 3.78
N THR A 115 9.92 9.43 3.29
CA THR A 115 10.37 10.68 2.64
C THR A 115 9.53 10.98 1.39
N ASN A 116 9.27 9.97 0.56
CA ASN A 116 8.44 10.14 -0.64
C ASN A 116 7.01 10.58 -0.26
N VAL A 117 6.38 9.91 0.71
CA VAL A 117 5.03 10.29 1.18
C VAL A 117 5.02 11.71 1.71
N LEU A 118 6.00 12.10 2.54
CA LEU A 118 6.13 13.47 3.05
C LEU A 118 6.28 14.50 1.92
N GLN A 119 7.08 14.21 0.90
CA GLN A 119 7.22 15.08 -0.27
C GLN A 119 5.90 15.24 -1.02
N MET A 120 5.14 14.16 -1.20
CA MET A 120 3.81 14.21 -1.83
C MET A 120 2.81 15.03 -1.01
N ILE A 121 2.83 14.91 0.32
CA ILE A 121 1.97 15.69 1.23
C ILE A 121 2.28 17.18 1.09
N LEU A 122 3.56 17.54 1.19
CA LEU A 122 4.02 18.93 1.10
C LEU A 122 3.74 19.54 -0.27
N ALA A 123 3.97 18.79 -1.36
CA ALA A 123 3.73 19.26 -2.72
C ALA A 123 2.23 19.35 -3.05
N GLY A 124 1.43 18.41 -2.55
CA GLY A 124 -0.01 18.35 -2.79
C GLY A 124 -0.85 19.25 -1.87
N GLY A 125 -0.25 19.85 -0.84
CA GLY A 125 -0.98 20.60 0.19
C GLY A 125 -2.00 19.73 0.91
N LEU A 126 -1.64 18.46 1.12
CA LEU A 126 -2.54 17.45 1.66
C LEU A 126 -2.68 17.63 3.18
N ASP A 127 -3.91 17.67 3.69
CA ASP A 127 -4.20 17.73 5.13
C ASP A 127 -4.42 16.33 5.76
N MET A 128 -4.51 16.31 7.09
CA MET A 128 -4.64 15.08 7.89
C MET A 128 -6.05 14.44 7.83
N ASP A 129 -7.00 15.03 7.09
CA ASP A 129 -8.38 14.54 6.95
C ASP A 129 -8.69 14.08 5.52
N ILE A 130 -7.64 13.75 4.75
CA ILE A 130 -7.80 13.32 3.37
C ILE A 130 -8.38 11.94 3.28
N ARG A 131 -9.34 11.84 2.36
CA ARG A 131 -9.88 10.58 1.89
C ARG A 131 -9.43 10.31 0.47
N SER A 132 -8.82 9.15 0.25
CA SER A 132 -8.35 8.77 -1.07
C SER A 132 -9.14 7.58 -1.60
N VAL A 133 -9.38 7.57 -2.91
CA VAL A 133 -9.98 6.40 -3.59
C VAL A 133 -9.01 5.92 -4.65
N SER A 134 -8.48 4.71 -4.50
CA SER A 134 -7.55 4.11 -5.45
C SER A 134 -8.10 2.80 -6.00
N TRP A 135 -7.95 2.59 -7.29
CA TRP A 135 -8.20 1.32 -7.97
C TRP A 135 -6.89 0.70 -8.49
N LEU A 136 -5.76 1.38 -8.30
CA LEU A 136 -4.47 0.90 -8.77
C LEU A 136 -4.05 -0.34 -7.97
N PRO A 137 -3.49 -1.36 -8.63
CA PRO A 137 -3.04 -2.55 -7.93
C PRO A 137 -1.90 -2.25 -6.96
N LEU A 138 -1.89 -2.90 -5.79
CA LEU A 138 -0.86 -2.68 -4.75
C LEU A 138 0.54 -3.20 -5.12
N TYR A 139 0.67 -3.99 -6.19
CA TYR A 139 1.97 -4.39 -6.75
C TYR A 139 2.55 -3.36 -7.72
N HIS A 140 1.81 -2.28 -8.00
CA HIS A 140 2.28 -1.11 -8.72
C HIS A 140 2.72 -0.05 -7.71
N ASP A 141 3.84 0.64 -7.97
CA ASP A 141 4.44 1.61 -7.04
C ASP A 141 3.44 2.71 -6.62
N MET A 142 2.78 3.35 -7.61
CA MET A 142 1.73 4.33 -7.32
C MET A 142 0.49 3.75 -6.60
N GLY A 143 0.23 2.45 -6.71
CA GLY A 143 -0.85 1.82 -5.94
C GLY A 143 -0.44 1.60 -4.49
N LEU A 144 0.82 1.20 -4.26
CA LEU A 144 1.38 0.94 -2.95
C LEU A 144 1.60 2.22 -2.14
N ILE A 145 2.16 3.27 -2.74
CA ILE A 145 2.43 4.53 -2.03
C ILE A 145 1.14 5.12 -1.43
N MET A 146 -0.01 4.94 -2.10
CA MET A 146 -1.31 5.43 -1.65
C MET A 146 -1.76 4.80 -0.33
N ILE A 147 -1.41 3.53 -0.05
CA ILE A 147 -1.78 2.89 1.22
C ILE A 147 -0.89 3.32 2.39
N LEU A 148 0.21 4.04 2.13
CA LEU A 148 1.08 4.60 3.16
C LEU A 148 0.58 5.94 3.71
N PHE A 149 -0.35 6.63 3.01
CA PHE A 149 -0.90 7.90 3.48
C PHE A 149 -1.72 7.78 4.78
N PRO A 150 -2.73 6.88 4.88
CA PRO A 150 -3.55 6.80 6.10
C PRO A 150 -2.76 6.59 7.40
N PRO A 151 -1.74 5.69 7.48
CA PRO A 151 -1.00 5.53 8.72
C PRO A 151 -0.06 6.69 9.05
N LEU A 152 0.33 7.53 8.08
CA LEU A 152 1.26 8.65 8.29
C LEU A 152 0.54 9.99 8.56
N CYS A 153 -0.59 10.24 7.90
CA CYS A 153 -1.31 11.50 8.00
C CYS A 153 -2.58 11.42 8.86
N GLY A 154 -3.02 10.23 9.24
CA GLY A 154 -4.45 10.06 9.52
C GLY A 154 -5.26 10.26 8.23
N GLY A 155 -6.40 9.58 8.14
CA GLY A 155 -7.23 9.60 6.95
C GLY A 155 -7.73 8.21 6.60
N HIS A 156 -8.41 8.14 5.46
CA HIS A 156 -9.09 6.93 5.00
C HIS A 156 -8.76 6.67 3.54
N ILE A 157 -8.48 5.41 3.20
CA ILE A 157 -8.35 4.98 1.81
C ILE A 157 -9.40 3.95 1.45
N THR A 158 -10.13 4.22 0.38
CA THR A 158 -11.06 3.27 -0.23
C THR A 158 -10.36 2.62 -1.43
N LEU A 159 -10.13 1.32 -1.34
CA LEU A 159 -9.54 0.53 -2.43
C LEU A 159 -10.62 -0.13 -3.28
N MET A 160 -10.42 -0.13 -4.58
CA MET A 160 -11.32 -0.77 -5.54
C MET A 160 -10.55 -1.78 -6.40
N SER A 161 -11.23 -2.82 -6.88
CA SER A 161 -10.62 -3.76 -7.82
C SER A 161 -10.25 -3.07 -9.14
N PRO A 162 -9.01 -3.26 -9.67
CA PRO A 162 -8.62 -2.75 -10.98
C PRO A 162 -9.57 -3.23 -12.09
N LEU A 163 -10.01 -4.48 -12.03
CA LEU A 163 -10.95 -5.06 -12.98
C LEU A 163 -12.34 -4.41 -12.87
N ALA A 164 -12.78 -4.06 -11.66
CA ALA A 164 -14.04 -3.34 -11.47
C ALA A 164 -13.98 -1.92 -12.06
N PHE A 165 -12.83 -1.26 -11.99
CA PHE A 165 -12.61 0.04 -12.64
C PHE A 165 -12.67 -0.09 -14.17
N VAL A 166 -11.88 -0.99 -14.76
CA VAL A 166 -11.86 -1.20 -16.23
C VAL A 166 -13.26 -1.53 -16.76
N ARG A 167 -14.02 -2.37 -16.06
CA ARG A 167 -15.38 -2.74 -16.47
C ARG A 167 -16.35 -1.57 -16.41
N ARG A 168 -16.27 -0.71 -15.39
CA ARG A 168 -17.21 0.42 -15.17
C ARG A 168 -16.53 1.60 -14.46
N PRO A 169 -15.81 2.48 -15.20
CA PRO A 169 -15.04 3.59 -14.61
C PRO A 169 -15.90 4.56 -13.79
N ARG A 170 -17.19 4.71 -14.12
CA ARG A 170 -18.14 5.54 -13.36
C ARG A 170 -18.26 5.16 -11.89
N ARG A 171 -17.94 3.90 -11.52
CA ARG A 171 -17.93 3.47 -10.11
C ARG A 171 -16.90 4.25 -9.29
N TRP A 172 -15.73 4.51 -9.87
CA TRP A 172 -14.68 5.29 -9.22
C TRP A 172 -15.10 6.75 -9.05
N ILE A 173 -15.67 7.37 -10.09
CA ILE A 173 -16.23 8.73 -10.00
C ILE A 173 -17.31 8.84 -8.92
N LYS A 174 -18.21 7.86 -8.84
CA LYS A 174 -19.24 7.82 -7.80
C LYS A 174 -18.62 7.67 -6.39
N GLN A 175 -17.60 6.83 -6.25
CA GLN A 175 -16.94 6.64 -4.96
C GLN A 175 -16.20 7.91 -4.53
N LEU A 176 -15.49 8.58 -5.44
CA LEU A 176 -14.88 9.89 -5.18
C LEU A 176 -15.91 10.90 -4.68
N ALA A 177 -17.06 11.01 -5.36
CA ALA A 177 -18.15 11.91 -4.95
C ALA A 177 -18.77 11.53 -3.59
N THR A 178 -18.71 10.24 -3.21
CA THR A 178 -19.20 9.77 -1.92
C THR A 178 -18.21 10.12 -0.82
N GLU A 179 -16.91 9.90 -1.03
CA GLU A 179 -15.88 10.22 -0.04
C GLU A 179 -15.71 11.73 0.16
N SER A 180 -15.91 12.54 -0.87
CA SER A 180 -15.84 14.00 -0.76
C SER A 180 -16.91 14.61 0.14
N ALA A 181 -17.98 13.88 0.45
CA ALA A 181 -18.99 14.31 1.41
C ALA A 181 -18.48 14.34 2.86
N TYR A 182 -17.37 13.65 3.14
CA TYR A 182 -16.82 13.48 4.48
C TYR A 182 -15.52 14.27 4.73
N GLY A 183 -14.94 14.90 3.71
CA GLY A 183 -13.66 15.62 3.81
C GLY A 183 -13.04 15.93 2.43
N GLY A 184 -11.81 16.45 2.41
CA GLY A 184 -11.06 16.67 1.16
C GLY A 184 -10.75 15.34 0.48
N CYS A 185 -11.20 15.15 -0.76
CA CYS A 185 -10.93 13.92 -1.51
C CYS A 185 -9.85 14.14 -2.57
N SER A 186 -8.79 13.35 -2.52
CA SER A 186 -7.70 13.42 -3.50
C SER A 186 -7.66 12.15 -4.37
N PRO A 187 -7.65 12.29 -5.71
CA PRO A 187 -7.42 11.17 -6.61
C PRO A 187 -5.97 10.65 -6.47
N PRO A 188 -5.66 9.43 -6.95
CA PRO A 188 -4.34 8.81 -6.80
C PRO A 188 -3.21 9.50 -7.59
N HIS A 189 -3.52 10.53 -8.37
CA HIS A 189 -2.53 11.38 -9.00
C HIS A 189 -2.79 12.84 -8.60
N PRO A 190 -1.79 13.59 -8.12
CA PRO A 190 -1.90 15.02 -7.92
C PRO A 190 -1.90 15.70 -9.30
N THR A 191 -3.04 15.69 -10.00
CA THR A 191 -3.27 16.73 -11.02
C THR A 191 -3.46 18.04 -10.27
N SER A 192 -2.74 19.08 -10.69
CA SER A 192 -2.83 20.40 -10.08
C SER A 192 -4.30 20.79 -9.89
N ARG A 193 -4.63 21.28 -8.70
CA ARG A 193 -5.97 21.74 -8.30
C ARG A 193 -6.60 22.70 -9.33
N SER A 194 -5.77 23.34 -10.17
CA SER A 194 -6.11 24.29 -11.21
C SER A 194 -6.94 23.75 -12.39
N ASN A 195 -7.02 22.43 -12.60
CA ASN A 195 -7.70 21.85 -13.78
C ASN A 195 -9.09 21.26 -13.47
N TRP A 196 -9.60 21.45 -12.26
CA TRP A 196 -10.94 21.00 -11.90
C TRP A 196 -12.00 22.04 -12.28
N PRO A 197 -13.14 21.65 -12.87
CA PRO A 197 -14.23 22.57 -13.17
C PRO A 197 -14.73 23.23 -11.86
N PRO A 198 -15.25 24.47 -11.88
CA PRO A 198 -15.66 25.20 -10.67
C PRO A 198 -16.70 24.47 -9.80
N SER A 199 -17.40 23.48 -10.35
CA SER A 199 -18.34 22.62 -9.62
C SER A 199 -17.66 21.52 -8.78
N ALA A 200 -16.35 21.33 -8.92
CA ALA A 200 -15.51 20.44 -8.11
C ALA A 200 -14.67 21.20 -7.08
N ASP A 201 -14.90 22.51 -6.93
CA ASP A 201 -14.53 23.18 -5.69
C ASP A 201 -15.36 22.55 -4.57
N CYS A 202 -14.73 21.65 -3.83
CA CYS A 202 -15.19 21.20 -2.52
C CYS A 202 -15.14 22.40 -1.58
N HIS A 203 -16.10 23.30 -1.70
CA HIS A 203 -16.34 24.33 -0.71
C HIS A 203 -16.55 23.61 0.62
N ARG A 204 -15.64 23.86 1.57
CA ARG A 204 -15.84 23.56 2.99
C ARG A 204 -17.27 24.00 3.35
N PRO A 205 -18.17 23.09 3.76
CA PRO A 205 -19.28 23.55 4.57
C PRO A 205 -18.66 24.01 5.89
N ALA A 206 -18.77 25.30 6.17
CA ALA A 206 -18.43 25.84 7.48
C ALA A 206 -19.23 25.06 8.53
N ARG A 207 -18.55 24.24 9.34
CA ARG A 207 -19.20 23.62 10.50
C ARG A 207 -19.39 24.69 11.57
N PRO A 208 -20.60 24.83 12.15
CA PRO A 208 -20.80 25.68 13.30
C PRO A 208 -20.12 25.08 14.53
N GLY A 209 -19.24 25.87 15.15
CA GLY A 209 -18.90 25.78 16.57
C GLY A 209 -18.05 24.59 17.02
N ILE A 210 -16.72 24.68 16.88
CA ILE A 210 -15.83 24.25 17.96
C ILE A 210 -15.48 25.52 18.72
N CYS A 211 -16.20 25.76 19.81
CA CYS A 211 -15.88 26.82 20.75
C CYS A 211 -14.58 26.42 21.48
N PRO A 212 -13.48 27.20 21.40
CA PRO A 212 -12.31 26.91 22.22
C PRO A 212 -12.70 27.09 23.69
N MET A 213 -12.38 26.10 24.52
CA MET A 213 -12.57 26.16 25.97
C MET A 213 -11.94 27.43 26.54
N SER A 214 -12.74 28.46 26.77
CA SER A 214 -12.59 29.47 27.83
C SER A 214 -13.80 30.40 27.82
N ARG A 215 -14.78 30.12 28.67
CA ARG A 215 -15.57 31.10 29.48
C ARG A 215 -16.80 30.44 30.08
N ALA A 216 -16.83 30.48 31.40
CA ALA A 216 -17.95 30.45 32.35
C ALA A 216 -19.29 29.81 31.91
N CYS A 217 -19.65 28.74 32.63
CA CYS A 217 -21.03 28.29 32.80
C CYS A 217 -21.94 29.44 33.21
N SER A 218 -23.05 29.62 32.49
CA SER A 218 -24.31 30.09 33.08
C SER A 218 -25.43 29.20 32.54
N THR A 219 -26.11 28.51 33.45
CA THR A 219 -27.21 27.58 33.20
C THR A 219 -28.52 28.34 33.23
N ASP A 220 -29.31 28.27 32.16
CA ASP A 220 -30.73 28.66 32.16
C ASP A 220 -31.59 27.37 32.20
N PRO A 221 -32.37 27.11 33.26
CA PRO A 221 -32.92 25.79 33.55
C PRO A 221 -34.25 25.46 32.85
N ASN A 222 -34.68 26.18 31.81
CA ASN A 222 -36.05 26.04 31.29
C ASN A 222 -36.19 25.76 29.79
N ARG A 223 -35.46 24.76 29.26
CA ARG A 223 -35.66 24.30 27.88
C ARG A 223 -35.58 22.77 27.75
N SER A 224 -36.75 22.12 27.69
CA SER A 224 -36.89 20.70 27.38
C SER A 224 -36.75 20.45 25.86
N PRO A 225 -35.97 19.45 25.40
CA PRO A 225 -35.93 19.09 23.99
C PRO A 225 -36.91 17.94 23.65
N SER A 226 -37.76 18.15 22.66
CA SER A 226 -38.62 17.14 22.04
C SER A 226 -37.82 16.22 21.09
N PRO A 227 -38.14 14.91 20.98
CA PRO A 227 -37.34 13.97 20.19
C PRO A 227 -37.76 13.95 18.70
N PRO A 228 -36.82 13.85 17.74
CA PRO A 228 -37.17 13.48 16.38
C PRO A 228 -37.20 11.96 16.19
N SER A 229 -38.18 11.54 15.39
CA SER A 229 -38.62 10.19 15.06
C SER A 229 -37.61 9.30 14.34
N ARG A 230 -37.67 7.99 14.65
CA ARG A 230 -37.11 6.88 13.86
C ARG A 230 -37.59 6.92 12.41
N ASN A 231 -36.66 6.84 11.46
CA ASN A 231 -36.69 5.93 10.30
C ASN A 231 -35.55 6.29 9.33
N SER A 232 -34.56 5.41 9.19
CA SER A 232 -33.68 5.36 8.03
C SER A 232 -33.17 3.92 7.84
N PRO A 233 -33.20 3.40 6.61
CA PRO A 233 -33.10 1.97 6.34
C PRO A 233 -31.67 1.46 6.46
N THR A 234 -31.52 0.27 7.03
CA THR A 234 -30.30 -0.53 7.00
C THR A 234 -29.96 -0.89 5.55
N HIS A 235 -28.99 -0.20 4.96
CA HIS A 235 -28.35 -0.64 3.72
C HIS A 235 -27.27 -1.67 4.07
N SER A 236 -27.56 -2.95 3.84
CA SER A 236 -26.53 -3.99 3.76
C SER A 236 -25.58 -3.68 2.60
N PRO A 237 -24.26 -3.72 2.79
CA PRO A 237 -23.32 -3.57 1.67
C PRO A 237 -23.39 -4.82 0.77
N PRO A 238 -23.22 -4.67 -0.55
CA PRO A 238 -23.10 -5.82 -1.43
C PRO A 238 -21.79 -6.55 -1.15
N THR A 239 -21.86 -7.87 -1.06
CA THR A 239 -20.75 -8.82 -0.94
C THR A 239 -19.63 -8.52 -1.94
N ASP A 240 -18.45 -8.20 -1.41
CA ASP A 240 -17.21 -8.03 -2.16
C ASP A 240 -16.62 -9.39 -2.55
N PHE A 241 -16.15 -9.49 -3.80
CA PHE A 241 -15.30 -10.59 -4.26
C PHE A 241 -13.87 -10.37 -3.76
N PRO A 242 -13.20 -11.36 -3.15
CA PRO A 242 -11.85 -11.18 -2.66
C PRO A 242 -10.87 -11.06 -3.83
N VAL A 243 -10.30 -9.88 -4.03
CA VAL A 243 -9.09 -9.73 -4.86
C VAL A 243 -7.91 -10.11 -3.96
N GLY A 244 -7.44 -11.35 -4.11
CA GLY A 244 -6.29 -11.85 -3.37
C GLY A 244 -5.04 -11.04 -3.71
N HIS A 245 -4.52 -10.30 -2.73
CA HIS A 245 -3.21 -9.66 -2.80
C HIS A 245 -2.21 -10.49 -2.00
N GLN A 246 -1.03 -10.74 -2.57
CA GLN A 246 0.01 -11.51 -1.91
C GLN A 246 1.13 -10.61 -1.41
N THR A 247 1.74 -11.00 -0.30
CA THR A 247 2.95 -10.36 0.20
C THR A 247 3.95 -11.45 0.53
N LEU A 248 5.13 -11.41 -0.10
CA LEU A 248 6.22 -12.32 0.26
C LEU A 248 7.07 -11.72 1.38
N LEU A 249 7.64 -12.58 2.22
CA LEU A 249 8.54 -12.20 3.32
C LEU A 249 9.95 -12.72 3.07
N ARG A 250 10.94 -11.84 3.08
CA ARG A 250 12.37 -12.19 3.13
C ARG A 250 12.97 -11.84 4.50
N HIS A 251 13.78 -12.72 5.07
CA HIS A 251 14.48 -12.47 6.33
C HIS A 251 15.49 -11.33 6.19
N GLY A 252 15.41 -10.34 7.08
CA GLY A 252 16.33 -9.22 7.16
C GLY A 252 17.66 -9.61 7.82
N ARG A 253 18.73 -9.63 7.02
CA ARG A 253 20.10 -9.27 7.41
C ARG A 253 20.88 -9.03 6.12
N SER A 254 21.04 -7.76 5.75
CA SER A 254 21.94 -7.34 4.67
C SER A 254 23.39 -7.45 5.17
N HIS A 255 24.18 -8.31 4.55
CA HIS A 255 25.64 -8.21 4.66
C HIS A 255 26.12 -7.06 3.76
N PRO A 256 27.07 -6.23 4.22
CA PRO A 256 27.68 -5.22 3.36
C PRO A 256 28.47 -5.91 2.25
N VAL A 257 28.09 -5.65 0.99
CA VAL A 257 28.90 -6.04 -0.17
C VAL A 257 30.16 -5.16 -0.14
N GLY A 258 31.29 -5.77 0.18
CA GLY A 258 32.57 -5.10 0.31
C GLY A 258 33.15 -4.61 -1.02
N GLY A 259 33.75 -3.42 -0.95
CA GLY A 259 35.03 -3.08 -1.59
C GLY A 259 35.11 -3.12 -3.12
N HIS A 260 34.94 -1.95 -3.74
CA HIS A 260 35.45 -1.69 -5.10
C HIS A 260 36.98 -1.84 -5.15
N HIS A 261 37.47 -2.97 -5.66
CA HIS A 261 38.82 -3.05 -6.22
C HIS A 261 38.86 -2.31 -7.56
N ARG A 262 39.47 -1.12 -7.57
CA ARG A 262 39.86 -0.43 -8.81
C ARG A 262 40.98 -1.21 -9.49
N HIS A 263 40.67 -1.94 -10.55
CA HIS A 263 41.67 -2.39 -11.51
C HIS A 263 42.14 -1.19 -12.36
N ARG A 264 43.39 -0.76 -12.15
CA ARG A 264 44.13 0.05 -13.13
C ARG A 264 44.57 -0.89 -14.26
N GLY A 265 44.06 -0.66 -15.47
CA GLY A 265 44.60 -1.23 -16.71
C GLY A 265 45.71 -0.34 -17.30
N PRO A 266 46.66 -0.90 -18.07
CA PRO A 266 47.98 -0.32 -18.27
C PRO A 266 48.06 0.69 -19.43
N SER A 267 48.98 1.63 -19.28
CA SER A 267 49.33 2.64 -20.29
C SER A 267 50.19 2.01 -21.39
N GLN A 268 49.76 2.15 -22.65
CA GLN A 268 50.57 1.92 -23.84
C GLN A 268 51.76 2.89 -23.87
N ARG A 269 52.98 2.35 -23.87
CA ARG A 269 54.13 2.82 -24.66
C ARG A 269 55.34 1.94 -24.38
N ASP A 270 55.86 1.30 -25.44
CA ASP A 270 57.27 1.25 -25.83
C ASP A 270 57.59 -0.04 -26.60
N LEU A 271 57.87 0.16 -27.90
CA LEU A 271 58.46 -0.81 -28.82
C LEU A 271 59.98 -0.86 -28.59
N PRO A 272 60.65 -2.01 -28.74
CA PRO A 272 62.10 -2.05 -28.86
C PRO A 272 62.55 -2.25 -30.31
N GLY A 273 63.62 -1.56 -30.68
CA GLY A 273 64.60 -1.93 -31.70
C GLY A 273 65.95 -1.31 -31.30
N PRO A 274 67.08 -1.66 -31.92
CA PRO A 274 67.31 -2.69 -32.94
C PRO A 274 67.79 -4.04 -32.38
#